data_AF-A0A9R0RF96-F1
#
_entry.id   AF-A0A9R0RF96-F1
#
_cell.length_a   1.000
_cell.length_b   1.000
_cell.length_c   1.000
_cell.angle_alpha   90.00
_cell.angle_beta   90.00
_cell.angle_gamma   90.00
#
_symmetry.space_group_name_H-M   'P 1'
#
loop_
_entity.id
_entity.type
_entity.pdbx_description
1 polymer ?
#
loop_
_entity_poly.entity_id
_entity_poly.type
_entity_poly.pdbx_seq_one_letter_code
_entity_poly.pdbx_strand_id
1 'polypeptide(L)'
;MLNLRTLSVTLGKAAVIANNVKRGKKVVASSNGTSVQEAEQRTIESICNQDKTAASLICQLKKRHSTQISTMPMMKDILGVVATLGKTNDDNLSSLLSEYLGIDNMLGLVCKTYDGIKSLETYGTEGNIDKKSGIHGLGGSIGKILHGRFTVFCLENIRPFSGEVVIDDPQRYLMLRKPRLPNGESPPGFLGFAVNMILMDQAYLSCLTPHGHGLRETLFYSLFSHLQVYKTTADLRRAIPFINDGAVSLDGGILRPNGSFCLGDRKDVEVKFTVALSSGDSNTPGSITEMEEQVKLKNWEKERFVEDIKREEDLLKQVKDSFSNQKQQLLDYITQSPASKVNC
;
A
#
# COMPACT_ATOMS: atom_id res chain seq x y z
N MET A 1 9.85 19.78 41.10
CA MET A 1 9.41 19.55 39.72
C MET A 1 10.61 19.11 38.89
N LEU A 2 10.73 17.81 38.61
CA LEU A 2 11.76 17.31 37.70
C LEU A 2 11.41 17.72 36.26
N ASN A 3 12.39 18.26 35.55
CA ASN A 3 12.25 18.78 34.20
C ASN A 3 12.10 17.62 33.19
N LEU A 4 10.85 17.32 32.82
CA LEU A 4 10.47 16.24 31.89
C LEU A 4 11.13 16.36 30.50
N ARG A 5 11.64 17.55 30.12
CA ARG A 5 12.40 17.76 28.89
C ARG A 5 13.78 17.09 28.90
N THR A 6 14.41 16.94 30.07
CA THR A 6 15.75 16.35 30.18
C THR A 6 15.71 14.81 30.13
N LEU A 7 14.64 14.18 30.62
CA LEU A 7 14.46 12.72 30.56
C LEU A 7 14.16 12.22 29.13
N SER A 8 13.37 12.96 28.35
CA SER A 8 13.02 12.60 26.96
C SER A 8 14.26 12.58 26.03
N VAL A 9 15.16 13.56 26.17
CA VAL A 9 16.38 13.66 25.34
C VAL A 9 17.40 12.57 25.69
N THR A 10 17.45 12.15 26.96
CA THR A 10 18.44 11.17 27.43
C THR A 10 18.03 9.73 27.10
N LEU A 11 16.72 9.40 27.18
CA LEU A 11 16.18 8.11 26.74
C LEU A 11 16.19 7.95 25.22
N GLY A 12 15.95 9.03 24.46
CA GLY A 12 16.02 9.01 22.99
C GLY A 12 17.43 8.77 22.44
N LYS A 13 18.48 9.26 23.11
CA LYS A 13 19.88 9.00 22.70
C LYS A 13 20.35 7.59 23.05
N ALA A 14 19.93 7.04 24.19
CA ALA A 14 20.32 5.69 24.61
C ALA A 14 19.75 4.59 23.68
N ALA A 15 18.50 4.73 23.23
CA ALA A 15 17.86 3.76 22.33
C ALA A 15 18.44 3.76 20.91
N VAL A 16 18.84 4.92 20.40
CA VAL A 16 19.47 5.05 19.07
C VAL A 16 20.92 4.56 19.06
N ILE A 17 21.65 4.70 20.17
CA ILE A 17 23.03 4.22 20.29
C ILE A 17 23.08 2.69 20.49
N ALA A 18 22.16 2.12 21.27
CA ALA A 18 22.12 0.66 21.51
C ALA A 18 21.84 -0.15 20.22
N ASN A 19 21.03 0.38 19.29
CA ASN A 19 20.68 -0.33 18.05
C ASN A 19 21.72 -0.18 16.94
N ASN A 20 22.52 0.89 16.92
CA ASN A 20 23.55 1.07 15.90
C ASN A 20 24.84 0.28 16.18
N VAL A 21 25.10 -0.10 17.44
CA VAL A 21 26.31 -0.88 17.82
C VAL A 21 26.27 -2.33 17.34
N LYS A 22 25.09 -2.91 17.07
CA LYS A 22 24.96 -4.30 16.57
C LYS A 22 25.09 -4.47 15.05
N ARG A 23 25.23 -3.39 14.29
CA ARG A 23 25.19 -3.41 12.81
C ARG A 23 26.54 -3.76 12.14
N GLY A 24 27.57 -4.09 12.91
CA GLY A 24 28.92 -4.39 12.42
C GLY A 24 29.23 -5.89 12.33
N LYS A 25 28.55 -6.65 11.46
CA LYS A 25 29.08 -7.95 11.03
C LYS A 25 28.72 -8.20 9.56
N LYS A 26 29.74 -8.06 8.71
CA LYS A 26 29.70 -8.34 7.28
C LYS A 26 29.50 -9.85 7.09
N VAL A 27 28.35 -10.26 6.56
CA VAL A 27 28.08 -11.65 6.19
C VAL A 27 28.22 -11.79 4.67
N VAL A 28 29.04 -12.76 4.29
CA VAL A 28 29.40 -13.14 2.92
C VAL A 28 28.19 -13.73 2.21
N ALA A 29 27.98 -13.33 0.95
CA ALA A 29 26.90 -13.82 0.10
C ALA A 29 27.04 -15.33 -0.14
N SER A 30 26.00 -16.10 0.20
CA SER A 30 25.87 -17.51 -0.17
C SER A 30 24.75 -17.66 -1.20
N SER A 31 25.12 -18.26 -2.33
CA SER A 31 24.36 -18.39 -3.57
C SER A 31 23.32 -19.50 -3.49
N ASN A 32 22.05 -19.16 -3.30
CA ASN A 32 20.88 -20.01 -3.64
C ASN A 32 19.69 -19.17 -4.17
N GLY A 33 19.87 -17.87 -4.42
CA GLY A 33 18.80 -16.91 -4.73
C GLY A 33 18.39 -16.77 -6.19
N THR A 34 18.93 -17.60 -7.09
CA THR A 34 18.86 -17.36 -8.55
C THR A 34 17.43 -17.46 -9.10
N SER A 35 16.62 -18.42 -8.67
CA SER A 35 15.31 -18.68 -9.29
C SER A 35 14.21 -17.66 -8.93
N VAL A 36 14.12 -17.23 -7.65
CA VAL A 36 13.13 -16.23 -7.21
C VAL A 36 13.48 -14.85 -7.76
N GLN A 37 14.77 -14.47 -7.72
CA GLN A 37 15.23 -13.22 -8.31
C GLN A 37 15.02 -13.20 -9.83
N GLU A 38 15.20 -14.33 -10.52
CA GLU A 38 14.88 -14.46 -11.94
C GLU A 38 13.37 -14.27 -12.24
N ALA A 39 12.48 -14.77 -11.38
CA ALA A 39 11.04 -14.58 -11.55
C ALA A 39 10.64 -13.11 -11.36
N GLU A 40 11.15 -12.45 -10.31
CA GLU A 40 10.94 -11.02 -10.08
C GLU A 40 11.52 -10.16 -11.22
N GLN A 41 12.72 -10.52 -11.68
CA GLN A 41 13.40 -9.82 -12.76
C GLN A 41 12.64 -9.93 -14.09
N ARG A 42 12.04 -11.10 -14.38
CA ARG A 42 11.17 -11.30 -15.55
C ARG A 42 9.95 -10.39 -15.51
N THR A 43 9.27 -10.29 -14.36
CA THR A 43 8.13 -9.37 -14.20
C THR A 43 8.55 -7.91 -14.44
N ILE A 44 9.69 -7.50 -13.86
CA ILE A 44 10.24 -6.15 -14.05
C ILE A 44 10.57 -5.89 -15.53
N GLU A 45 11.10 -6.89 -16.24
CA GLU A 45 11.39 -6.79 -17.68
C GLU A 45 10.12 -6.66 -18.51
N SER A 46 9.09 -7.46 -18.24
CA SER A 46 7.76 -7.31 -18.86
C SER A 46 7.19 -5.91 -18.66
N ILE A 47 7.32 -5.32 -17.46
CA ILE A 47 6.91 -3.93 -17.20
C ILE A 47 7.79 -2.94 -17.97
N CYS A 48 9.11 -3.15 -18.00
CA CYS A 48 10.02 -2.26 -18.73
C CYS A 48 9.73 -2.22 -20.23
N ASN A 49 9.25 -3.33 -20.81
CA ASN A 49 8.84 -3.45 -22.21
C ASN A 49 7.58 -2.60 -22.54
N GLN A 50 6.83 -2.16 -21.52
CA GLN A 50 5.72 -1.21 -21.65
C GLN A 50 6.26 0.24 -21.74
N ASP A 51 7.09 0.48 -22.74
CA ASP A 51 8.03 1.61 -22.89
C ASP A 51 7.48 3.01 -22.56
N LYS A 52 6.22 3.27 -22.91
CA LYS A 52 5.50 4.55 -22.77
C LYS A 52 4.77 4.74 -21.45
N THR A 53 4.85 3.79 -20.53
CA THR A 53 4.06 3.81 -19.29
C THR A 53 4.85 4.37 -18.11
N ALA A 54 4.12 4.96 -17.15
CA ALA A 54 4.69 5.44 -15.90
C ALA A 54 5.38 4.31 -15.11
N ALA A 55 4.80 3.12 -15.10
CA ALA A 55 5.40 1.93 -14.50
C ALA A 55 6.76 1.57 -15.11
N SER A 56 6.88 1.54 -16.45
CA SER A 56 8.15 1.30 -17.13
C SER A 56 9.21 2.35 -16.75
N LEU A 57 8.83 3.63 -16.73
CA LEU A 57 9.73 4.70 -16.30
C LEU A 57 10.24 4.48 -14.87
N ILE A 58 9.35 4.23 -13.91
CA ILE A 58 9.71 4.00 -12.50
C ILE A 58 10.60 2.77 -12.34
N CYS A 59 10.26 1.65 -13.00
CA CYS A 59 11.06 0.43 -12.97
C CYS A 59 12.46 0.64 -13.57
N GLN A 60 12.57 1.34 -14.70
CA GLN A 60 13.87 1.63 -15.32
C GLN A 60 14.72 2.58 -14.47
N LEU A 61 14.11 3.59 -13.86
CA LEU A 61 14.79 4.48 -12.93
C LEU A 61 15.31 3.69 -11.72
N LYS A 62 14.46 2.85 -11.09
CA LYS A 62 14.87 1.98 -9.98
C LYS A 62 16.02 1.03 -10.37
N LYS A 63 16.02 0.50 -11.59
CA LYS A 63 17.08 -0.38 -12.09
C LYS A 63 18.41 0.35 -12.34
N ARG A 64 18.38 1.57 -12.88
CA ARG A 64 19.60 2.30 -13.32
C ARG A 64 20.15 3.30 -12.30
N HIS A 65 19.29 3.89 -11.48
CA HIS A 65 19.61 5.03 -10.62
C HIS A 65 19.11 4.86 -9.18
N SER A 66 19.04 3.62 -8.68
CA SER A 66 18.46 3.26 -7.37
C SER A 66 18.88 4.18 -6.22
N THR A 67 20.18 4.46 -6.09
CA THR A 67 20.74 5.29 -5.00
C THR A 67 20.32 6.76 -5.10
N GLN A 68 20.31 7.33 -6.30
CA GLN A 68 19.98 8.73 -6.53
C GLN A 68 18.49 8.97 -6.31
N ILE A 69 17.63 8.12 -6.87
CA ILE A 69 16.19 8.31 -6.80
C ILE A 69 15.60 7.96 -5.43
N SER A 70 16.24 7.07 -4.66
CA SER A 70 15.78 6.71 -3.30
C SER A 70 15.82 7.89 -2.32
N THR A 71 16.57 8.94 -2.64
CA THR A 71 16.60 10.16 -1.82
C THR A 71 15.46 11.13 -2.16
N MET A 72 14.86 11.02 -3.34
CA MET A 72 13.80 11.90 -3.83
C MET A 72 12.49 11.66 -3.06
N PRO A 73 11.85 12.71 -2.49
CA PRO A 73 10.61 12.56 -1.72
C PRO A 73 9.50 11.82 -2.48
N MET A 74 9.24 12.19 -3.74
CA MET A 74 8.25 11.55 -4.61
C MET A 74 8.48 10.04 -4.71
N MET A 75 9.73 9.61 -4.91
CA MET A 75 10.09 8.19 -5.08
C MET A 75 10.00 7.40 -3.78
N LYS A 76 10.19 8.04 -2.62
CA LYS A 76 10.00 7.40 -1.30
C LYS A 76 8.55 7.07 -1.00
N ASP A 77 7.63 7.84 -1.59
CA ASP A 77 6.19 7.61 -1.44
C ASP A 77 5.68 6.49 -2.36
N ILE A 78 6.28 6.30 -3.54
CA ILE A 78 5.96 5.20 -4.46
C ILE A 78 6.46 3.87 -3.89
N LEU A 79 5.54 3.05 -3.40
CA LEU A 79 5.81 1.70 -2.94
C LEU A 79 6.28 0.80 -4.09
N GLY A 80 5.54 0.79 -5.20
CA GLY A 80 5.86 -0.04 -6.36
C GLY A 80 4.79 -0.01 -7.44
N VAL A 81 4.91 -0.93 -8.38
CA VAL A 81 3.91 -1.22 -9.42
C VAL A 81 3.09 -2.42 -8.97
N VAL A 82 1.77 -2.43 -9.15
CA VAL A 82 0.87 -3.52 -8.68
C VAL A 82 1.40 -4.91 -9.03
N ALA A 83 1.83 -5.14 -10.27
CA ALA A 83 2.40 -6.41 -10.74
C ALA A 83 3.60 -6.93 -9.92
N THR A 84 4.35 -6.04 -9.26
CA THR A 84 5.53 -6.36 -8.44
C THR A 84 5.25 -6.50 -6.95
N LEU A 85 4.08 -6.08 -6.48
CA LEU A 85 3.74 -6.01 -5.05
C LEU A 85 3.08 -7.28 -4.52
N GLY A 86 2.68 -8.18 -5.42
CA GLY A 86 2.04 -9.45 -5.10
C GLY A 86 2.67 -10.59 -5.88
N LYS A 87 2.61 -11.79 -5.32
CA LYS A 87 3.11 -13.03 -5.90
C LYS A 87 1.98 -14.07 -5.96
N THR A 88 1.97 -14.95 -6.94
CA THR A 88 1.03 -16.09 -7.01
C THR A 88 1.76 -17.41 -6.94
N ASN A 89 1.09 -18.49 -6.55
CA ASN A 89 1.73 -19.81 -6.42
C ASN A 89 2.14 -20.43 -7.76
N ASP A 90 1.43 -20.09 -8.84
CA ASP A 90 1.68 -20.63 -10.17
C ASP A 90 1.38 -19.60 -11.28
N ASP A 91 1.84 -19.90 -12.49
CA ASP A 91 1.72 -19.05 -13.67
C ASP A 91 0.29 -18.99 -14.23
N ASN A 92 -0.51 -20.05 -14.07
CA ASN A 92 -1.89 -20.06 -14.55
C ASN A 92 -2.75 -19.08 -13.72
N LEU A 93 -2.62 -19.14 -12.40
CA LEU A 93 -3.28 -18.19 -11.50
C LEU A 93 -2.75 -16.76 -11.74
N SER A 94 -1.43 -16.60 -11.92
CA SER A 94 -0.84 -15.31 -12.27
C SER A 94 -1.48 -14.70 -13.51
N SER A 95 -1.52 -15.47 -14.60
CA SER A 95 -2.09 -15.05 -15.88
C SER A 95 -3.56 -14.69 -15.75
N LEU A 96 -4.36 -15.55 -15.09
CA LEU A 96 -5.79 -15.37 -14.91
C LEU A 96 -6.14 -14.12 -14.10
N LEU A 97 -5.46 -13.90 -12.98
CA LEU A 97 -5.70 -12.72 -12.15
C LEU A 97 -5.22 -11.43 -12.82
N SER A 98 -4.15 -11.52 -13.63
CA SER A 98 -3.64 -10.38 -14.41
C SER A 98 -4.59 -10.02 -15.56
N GLU A 99 -5.18 -11.02 -16.23
CA GLU A 99 -6.25 -10.83 -17.22
C GLU A 99 -7.50 -10.24 -16.58
N TYR A 100 -7.87 -10.73 -15.39
CA TYR A 100 -8.96 -10.16 -14.62
C TYR A 100 -8.68 -8.67 -14.32
N LEU A 101 -7.56 -8.32 -13.72
CA LEU A 101 -7.30 -6.91 -13.39
C LEU A 101 -7.18 -6.00 -14.62
N GLY A 102 -6.65 -6.53 -15.72
CA GLY A 102 -6.36 -5.75 -16.91
C GLY A 102 -5.06 -4.93 -16.77
N ILE A 103 -4.49 -4.55 -17.92
CA ILE A 103 -3.14 -3.98 -18.00
C ILE A 103 -3.01 -2.66 -17.24
N ASP A 104 -4.03 -1.79 -17.27
CA ASP A 104 -4.00 -0.48 -16.61
C ASP A 104 -3.88 -0.60 -15.09
N ASN A 105 -4.51 -1.62 -14.49
CA ASN A 105 -4.41 -1.89 -13.07
C ASN A 105 -3.09 -2.61 -12.73
N MET A 106 -2.65 -3.55 -13.57
CA MET A 106 -1.37 -4.25 -13.39
C MET A 106 -0.17 -3.30 -13.44
N LEU A 107 -0.24 -2.26 -14.27
CA LEU A 107 0.75 -1.18 -14.38
C LEU A 107 0.50 0.00 -13.45
N GLY A 108 -0.50 -0.10 -12.56
CA GLY A 108 -0.80 0.97 -11.61
C GLY A 108 0.37 1.22 -10.65
N LEU A 109 0.70 2.50 -10.43
CA LEU A 109 1.62 2.90 -9.38
C LEU A 109 0.91 2.89 -8.03
N VAL A 110 1.60 2.52 -6.96
CA VAL A 110 1.05 2.53 -5.60
C VAL A 110 1.82 3.54 -4.76
N CYS A 111 1.13 4.61 -4.34
CA CYS A 111 1.62 5.67 -3.47
C CYS A 111 1.07 5.49 -2.06
N LYS A 112 1.87 5.85 -1.05
CA LYS A 112 1.44 5.79 0.34
C LYS A 112 0.48 6.92 0.67
N THR A 113 0.77 8.13 0.22
CA THR A 113 0.07 9.35 0.62
C THR A 113 -0.55 10.11 -0.56
N TYR A 114 -1.53 10.94 -0.28
CA TYR A 114 -2.11 11.82 -1.30
C TYR A 114 -1.11 12.89 -1.78
N ASP A 115 -0.24 13.38 -0.90
CA ASP A 115 0.81 14.33 -1.28
C ASP A 115 1.87 13.67 -2.19
N GLY A 116 2.13 12.37 -2.02
CA GLY A 116 2.89 11.57 -2.97
C GLY A 116 2.28 11.61 -4.37
N ILE A 117 0.96 11.48 -4.50
CA ILE A 117 0.27 11.60 -5.79
C ILE A 117 0.41 13.00 -6.38
N LYS A 118 0.20 14.06 -5.59
CA LYS A 118 0.40 15.45 -6.07
C LYS A 118 1.82 15.69 -6.57
N SER A 119 2.81 15.01 -6.00
CA SER A 119 4.20 15.15 -6.43
C SER A 119 4.50 14.44 -7.77
N LEU A 120 3.65 13.50 -8.20
CA LEU A 120 3.78 12.83 -9.50
C LEU A 120 3.38 13.76 -10.66
N GLU A 121 2.30 14.52 -10.51
CA GLU A 121 1.77 15.38 -11.57
C GLU A 121 1.35 16.73 -11.02
N THR A 122 1.87 17.81 -11.60
CA THR A 122 1.47 19.17 -11.26
C THR A 122 0.81 19.85 -12.46
N TYR A 123 -0.05 20.82 -12.16
CA TYR A 123 -0.83 21.55 -13.15
C TYR A 123 -0.47 23.03 -13.10
N GLY A 124 -0.37 23.64 -14.28
CA GLY A 124 -0.25 25.10 -14.42
C GLY A 124 -1.56 25.80 -14.08
N THR A 125 -1.55 27.14 -14.15
CA THR A 125 -2.70 28.00 -13.82
C THR A 125 -3.93 27.76 -14.68
N GLU A 126 -3.76 27.26 -15.90
CA GLU A 126 -4.83 26.93 -16.84
C GLU A 126 -5.32 25.48 -16.73
N GLY A 127 -4.82 24.72 -15.75
CA GLY A 127 -5.13 23.28 -15.59
C GLY A 127 -4.37 22.36 -16.55
N ASN A 128 -3.46 22.90 -17.36
CA ASN A 128 -2.58 22.12 -18.23
C ASN A 128 -1.48 21.42 -17.41
N ILE A 129 -1.16 20.17 -17.75
CA ILE A 129 -0.09 19.40 -17.10
C ILE A 129 1.26 20.08 -17.32
N ASP A 130 2.01 20.33 -16.24
CA ASP A 130 3.39 20.80 -16.34
C ASP A 130 4.35 19.64 -16.66
N LYS A 131 4.69 19.52 -17.94
CA LYS A 131 5.59 18.50 -18.49
C LYS A 131 7.04 18.59 -18.00
N LYS A 132 7.41 19.65 -17.28
CA LYS A 132 8.77 19.82 -16.70
C LYS A 132 8.85 19.35 -15.25
N SER A 133 7.72 19.02 -14.63
CA SER A 133 7.61 18.67 -13.22
C SER A 133 7.34 17.18 -12.98
N GLY A 134 7.50 16.75 -11.73
CA GLY A 134 7.09 15.41 -11.26
C GLY A 134 7.62 14.26 -12.13
N ILE A 135 6.74 13.33 -12.44
CA ILE A 135 7.07 12.14 -13.23
C ILE A 135 7.36 12.48 -14.70
N HIS A 136 6.76 13.55 -15.24
CA HIS A 136 6.99 13.99 -16.62
C HIS A 136 8.38 14.58 -16.80
N GLY A 137 8.82 15.44 -15.87
CA GLY A 137 10.17 15.99 -15.85
C GLY A 137 11.23 14.91 -15.67
N LEU A 138 10.95 13.90 -14.83
CA LEU A 138 11.81 12.73 -14.65
C LEU A 138 11.88 11.85 -15.90
N GLY A 139 10.77 11.68 -16.62
CA GLY A 139 10.78 11.04 -17.92
C GLY A 139 11.69 11.80 -18.90
N GLY A 140 11.47 13.12 -19.00
CA GLY A 140 12.21 13.99 -19.91
C GLY A 140 13.73 13.96 -19.69
N SER A 141 14.19 13.88 -18.43
CA SER A 141 15.63 13.83 -18.11
C SER A 141 16.33 12.56 -18.58
N ILE A 142 15.58 11.47 -18.81
CA ILE A 142 16.10 10.21 -19.37
C ILE A 142 15.63 9.96 -20.80
N GLY A 143 15.11 10.99 -21.48
CA GLY A 143 14.65 10.91 -22.87
C GLY A 143 13.34 10.15 -23.08
N LYS A 144 12.53 9.95 -22.03
CA LYS A 144 11.22 9.33 -22.10
C LYS A 144 10.11 10.37 -22.01
N ILE A 145 9.11 10.25 -22.88
CA ILE A 145 7.92 11.10 -22.82
C ILE A 145 6.75 10.21 -22.44
N LEU A 146 6.10 10.53 -21.32
CA LEU A 146 4.88 9.86 -20.90
C LEU A 146 3.70 10.43 -21.70
N HIS A 147 2.93 9.53 -22.28
CA HIS A 147 1.73 9.87 -23.04
C HIS A 147 0.53 9.10 -22.48
N GLY A 148 -0.63 9.74 -22.47
CA GLY A 148 -1.87 9.13 -21.99
C GLY A 148 -2.01 9.15 -20.47
N ARG A 149 -3.05 8.46 -19.99
CA ARG A 149 -3.36 8.34 -18.57
C ARG A 149 -2.63 7.14 -17.98
N PHE A 150 -2.32 7.20 -16.70
CA PHE A 150 -1.82 6.08 -15.93
C PHE A 150 -2.54 6.02 -14.58
N THR A 151 -2.69 4.81 -14.05
CA THR A 151 -3.39 4.59 -12.79
C THR A 151 -2.45 4.78 -11.61
N VAL A 152 -2.91 5.49 -10.58
CA VAL A 152 -2.20 5.61 -9.30
C VAL A 152 -3.15 5.28 -8.16
N PHE A 153 -2.77 4.30 -7.35
CA PHE A 153 -3.48 3.90 -6.14
C PHE A 153 -2.89 4.64 -4.94
N CYS A 154 -3.73 5.31 -4.16
CA CYS A 154 -3.35 5.96 -2.91
C CYS A 154 -3.73 5.09 -1.72
N LEU A 155 -2.76 4.54 -0.99
CA LEU A 155 -3.08 3.69 0.18
C LEU A 155 -3.83 4.46 1.27
N GLU A 156 -3.52 5.75 1.45
CA GLU A 156 -4.23 6.64 2.39
C GLU A 156 -5.72 6.82 2.05
N ASN A 157 -6.08 6.86 0.76
CA ASN A 157 -7.46 7.12 0.33
C ASN A 157 -8.24 5.82 0.02
N ILE A 158 -7.58 4.66 -0.02
CA ILE A 158 -8.27 3.38 -0.21
C ILE A 158 -9.01 3.04 1.07
N ARG A 159 -10.31 2.72 0.94
CA ARG A 159 -11.08 2.17 2.04
C ARG A 159 -10.57 0.77 2.37
N PRO A 160 -10.03 0.53 3.58
CA PRO A 160 -9.55 -0.78 3.96
C PRO A 160 -10.72 -1.74 4.15
N PHE A 161 -10.43 -3.04 4.04
CA PHE A 161 -11.32 -4.10 4.50
C PHE A 161 -11.65 -3.90 5.97
N SER A 162 -12.94 -3.88 6.29
CA SER A 162 -13.43 -3.63 7.65
C SER A 162 -13.69 -4.91 8.46
N GLY A 163 -13.37 -6.09 7.91
CA GLY A 163 -13.52 -7.35 8.62
C GLY A 163 -12.23 -7.80 9.31
N GLU A 164 -12.26 -9.01 9.84
CA GLU A 164 -11.15 -9.57 10.60
C GLU A 164 -10.09 -10.23 9.69
N VAL A 165 -8.86 -10.26 10.17
CA VAL A 165 -7.77 -11.04 9.58
C VAL A 165 -7.57 -12.32 10.40
N VAL A 166 -7.11 -13.38 9.76
CA VAL A 166 -6.81 -14.64 10.44
C VAL A 166 -5.72 -14.41 11.50
N ILE A 167 -6.02 -14.81 12.72
CA ILE A 167 -5.12 -14.66 13.88
C ILE A 167 -3.91 -15.59 13.70
N ASP A 168 -2.72 -15.09 14.02
CA ASP A 168 -1.44 -15.80 13.94
C ASP A 168 -1.09 -16.38 12.56
N ASP A 169 -1.70 -15.86 11.49
CA ASP A 169 -1.36 -16.24 10.11
C ASP A 169 -0.21 -15.37 9.57
N PRO A 170 0.92 -15.96 9.15
CA PRO A 170 2.07 -15.21 8.65
C PRO A 170 1.80 -14.39 7.39
N GLN A 171 0.77 -14.71 6.62
CA GLN A 171 0.36 -13.99 5.41
C GLN A 171 -0.82 -13.04 5.64
N ARG A 172 -1.32 -12.97 6.89
CA ARG A 172 -2.45 -12.15 7.35
C ARG A 172 -3.67 -12.23 6.45
N TYR A 173 -4.09 -13.45 6.11
CA TYR A 173 -5.26 -13.64 5.25
C TYR A 173 -6.54 -13.00 5.81
N LEU A 174 -7.42 -12.54 4.92
CA LEU A 174 -8.70 -11.94 5.30
C LEU A 174 -9.71 -13.03 5.68
N MET A 175 -10.46 -12.84 6.76
CA MET A 175 -11.56 -13.73 7.17
C MET A 175 -12.83 -13.45 6.37
N LEU A 176 -12.85 -13.93 5.13
CA LEU A 176 -13.99 -13.78 4.23
C LEU A 176 -14.99 -14.93 4.39
N ARG A 177 -16.28 -14.60 4.41
CA ARG A 177 -17.35 -15.59 4.55
C ARG A 177 -17.48 -16.40 3.26
N LYS A 178 -17.21 -17.70 3.34
CA LYS A 178 -17.33 -18.63 2.21
C LYS A 178 -18.80 -18.72 1.74
N PRO A 179 -19.05 -18.82 0.43
CA PRO A 179 -20.39 -19.07 -0.09
C PRO A 179 -20.91 -20.43 0.41
N ARG A 180 -22.22 -20.53 0.65
CA ARG A 180 -22.88 -21.74 1.13
C ARG A 180 -24.14 -22.01 0.32
N LEU A 181 -24.30 -23.27 -0.07
CA LEU A 181 -25.52 -23.82 -0.64
C LEU A 181 -26.63 -23.94 0.44
N PRO A 182 -27.90 -24.16 0.07
CA PRO A 182 -28.98 -24.36 1.02
C PRO A 182 -28.76 -25.52 2.01
N ASN A 183 -27.97 -26.53 1.62
CA ASN A 183 -27.57 -27.64 2.49
C ASN A 183 -26.41 -27.29 3.46
N GLY A 184 -25.88 -26.06 3.41
CA GLY A 184 -24.80 -25.56 4.26
C GLY A 184 -23.39 -25.81 3.72
N GLU A 185 -23.23 -26.62 2.67
CA GLU A 185 -21.95 -26.94 2.04
C GLU A 185 -21.44 -25.80 1.16
N SER A 186 -20.14 -25.77 0.90
CA SER A 186 -19.57 -24.84 -0.09
C SER A 186 -19.93 -25.29 -1.52
N PRO A 187 -20.23 -24.36 -2.45
CA PRO A 187 -20.43 -24.70 -3.85
C PRO A 187 -19.30 -25.56 -4.40
N PRO A 188 -19.61 -26.65 -5.15
CA PRO A 188 -18.60 -27.49 -5.77
C PRO A 188 -17.59 -26.68 -6.56
N GLY A 189 -16.31 -27.05 -6.44
CA GLY A 189 -15.22 -26.40 -7.15
C GLY A 189 -14.79 -25.03 -6.61
N PHE A 190 -15.41 -24.48 -5.57
CA PHE A 190 -14.90 -23.26 -4.91
C PHE A 190 -13.53 -23.52 -4.25
N LEU A 191 -12.53 -22.73 -4.62
CA LEU A 191 -11.15 -22.87 -4.15
C LEU A 191 -10.77 -21.82 -3.10
N GLY A 192 -11.46 -20.69 -3.08
CA GLY A 192 -11.17 -19.58 -2.15
C GLY A 192 -11.38 -18.22 -2.79
N PHE A 193 -10.90 -17.19 -2.12
CA PHE A 193 -10.96 -15.81 -2.59
C PHE A 193 -9.60 -15.38 -3.16
N ALA A 194 -9.61 -14.72 -4.32
CA ALA A 194 -8.39 -14.33 -5.04
C ALA A 194 -7.47 -13.43 -4.20
N VAL A 195 -8.05 -12.53 -3.39
CA VAL A 195 -7.28 -11.66 -2.48
C VAL A 195 -6.41 -12.45 -1.49
N ASN A 196 -6.83 -13.64 -1.07
CA ASN A 196 -6.05 -14.53 -0.19
C ASN A 196 -5.13 -15.49 -0.96
N MET A 197 -5.13 -15.46 -2.29
CA MET A 197 -4.21 -16.23 -3.13
C MET A 197 -3.00 -15.41 -3.61
N ILE A 198 -2.98 -14.11 -3.32
CA ILE A 198 -1.82 -13.25 -3.49
C ILE A 198 -0.91 -13.39 -2.27
N LEU A 199 0.29 -13.90 -2.47
CA LEU A 199 1.38 -13.88 -1.50
C LEU A 199 2.07 -12.52 -1.52
N MET A 200 2.56 -12.08 -0.36
CA MET A 200 3.27 -10.81 -0.24
C MET A 200 4.50 -10.97 0.64
N ASP A 201 5.50 -10.12 0.35
CA ASP A 201 6.65 -9.98 1.23
C ASP A 201 6.22 -9.39 2.57
N GLN A 202 6.90 -9.80 3.64
CA GLN A 202 6.62 -9.38 5.02
C GLN A 202 6.58 -7.86 5.18
N ALA A 203 7.42 -7.15 4.42
CA ALA A 203 7.49 -5.70 4.38
C ALA A 203 6.16 -5.03 3.97
N TYR A 204 5.22 -5.75 3.37
CA TYR A 204 3.95 -5.21 2.88
C TYR A 204 2.71 -5.66 3.66
N LEU A 205 2.88 -6.52 4.67
CA LEU A 205 1.77 -7.16 5.37
C LEU A 205 1.09 -6.31 6.45
N SER A 206 1.77 -5.29 6.99
CA SER A 206 1.23 -4.43 8.05
C SER A 206 1.88 -3.05 8.05
N CYS A 207 1.37 -2.11 8.83
CA CYS A 207 2.00 -0.80 9.12
C CYS A 207 2.40 -0.01 7.86
N LEU A 208 1.60 -0.08 6.79
CA LEU A 208 1.79 0.75 5.59
C LEU A 208 0.90 2.00 5.59
N THR A 209 -0.17 2.00 6.39
CA THR A 209 -1.09 3.13 6.53
C THR A 209 -1.06 3.69 7.94
N PRO A 210 -1.56 4.92 8.15
CA PRO A 210 -1.76 5.50 9.49
C PRO A 210 -2.58 4.63 10.45
N HIS A 211 -3.41 3.73 9.93
CA HIS A 211 -4.24 2.81 10.72
C HIS A 211 -3.61 1.42 10.91
N GLY A 212 -2.36 1.23 10.47
CA GLY A 212 -1.63 -0.03 10.67
C GLY A 212 -1.93 -1.12 9.63
N HIS A 213 -2.78 -0.86 8.64
CA HIS A 213 -3.11 -1.83 7.59
C HIS A 213 -1.94 -2.10 6.63
N GLY A 214 -1.89 -3.32 6.08
CA GLY A 214 -1.00 -3.73 5.00
C GLY A 214 -1.66 -3.64 3.61
N LEU A 215 -0.99 -4.19 2.60
CA LEU A 215 -1.50 -4.20 1.21
C LEU A 215 -2.68 -5.14 1.01
N ARG A 216 -2.82 -6.20 1.82
CA ARG A 216 -3.93 -7.16 1.66
C ARG A 216 -5.25 -6.49 1.97
N GLU A 217 -5.33 -5.85 3.14
CA GLU A 217 -6.53 -5.19 3.64
C GLU A 217 -6.86 -3.93 2.82
N THR A 218 -5.88 -3.33 2.13
CA THR A 218 -6.05 -2.11 1.35
C THR A 218 -6.06 -2.39 -0.15
N LEU A 219 -4.91 -2.33 -0.81
CA LEU A 219 -4.74 -2.42 -2.26
C LEU A 219 -5.40 -3.67 -2.83
N PHE A 220 -5.00 -4.87 -2.39
CA PHE A 220 -5.46 -6.11 -3.01
C PHE A 220 -6.93 -6.40 -2.72
N TYR A 221 -7.43 -6.01 -1.55
CA TYR A 221 -8.87 -6.06 -1.30
C TYR A 221 -9.65 -5.06 -2.18
N SER A 222 -9.13 -3.86 -2.43
CA SER A 222 -9.79 -2.92 -3.36
C SER A 222 -9.82 -3.43 -4.81
N LEU A 223 -8.80 -4.18 -5.23
CA LEU A 223 -8.67 -4.72 -6.59
C LEU A 223 -9.50 -6.00 -6.79
N PHE A 224 -9.53 -6.88 -5.80
CA PHE A 224 -10.16 -8.19 -5.92
C PHE A 224 -11.48 -8.32 -5.12
N SER A 225 -11.72 -7.49 -4.11
CA SER A 225 -12.89 -7.58 -3.22
C SER A 225 -13.16 -9.04 -2.80
N HIS A 226 -14.37 -9.56 -3.00
CA HIS A 226 -14.74 -10.96 -2.77
C HIS A 226 -14.64 -11.82 -4.05
N LEU A 227 -13.71 -11.52 -4.97
CA LEU A 227 -13.49 -12.32 -6.18
C LEU A 227 -13.26 -13.78 -5.81
N GLN A 228 -14.16 -14.65 -6.26
CA GLN A 228 -14.13 -16.08 -5.97
C GLN A 228 -13.35 -16.83 -7.05
N VAL A 229 -12.59 -17.84 -6.66
CA VAL A 229 -11.82 -18.68 -7.59
C VAL A 229 -12.41 -20.09 -7.60
N TYR A 230 -12.67 -20.61 -8.79
CA TYR A 230 -13.26 -21.93 -9.03
C TYR A 230 -12.33 -22.86 -9.80
N LYS A 231 -12.52 -24.17 -9.65
CA LYS A 231 -11.77 -25.18 -10.38
C LYS A 231 -12.07 -25.17 -11.87
N THR A 232 -13.35 -25.11 -12.25
CA THR A 232 -13.80 -25.15 -13.65
C THR A 232 -14.85 -24.09 -13.94
N THR A 233 -15.03 -23.76 -15.22
CA THR A 233 -16.05 -22.82 -15.70
C THR A 233 -17.45 -23.39 -15.43
N ALA A 234 -17.61 -24.72 -15.50
CA ALA A 234 -18.87 -25.40 -15.17
C ALA A 234 -19.22 -25.24 -13.69
N ASP A 235 -18.23 -25.35 -12.79
CA ASP A 235 -18.41 -25.11 -11.35
C ASP A 235 -18.81 -23.66 -11.07
N LEU A 236 -18.08 -22.70 -11.67
CA LEU A 236 -18.39 -21.28 -11.58
C LEU A 236 -19.84 -21.00 -12.02
N ARG A 237 -20.26 -21.51 -13.18
CA ARG A 237 -21.61 -21.31 -13.71
C ARG A 237 -22.70 -21.84 -12.76
N ARG A 238 -22.48 -22.99 -12.14
CA ARG A 238 -23.42 -23.54 -11.14
C ARG A 238 -23.50 -22.69 -9.88
N ALA A 239 -22.43 -21.97 -9.55
CA ALA A 239 -22.33 -21.18 -8.33
C ALA A 239 -22.76 -19.71 -8.49
N ILE A 240 -23.16 -19.26 -9.69
CA ILE A 240 -23.60 -17.86 -9.97
C ILE A 240 -24.55 -17.30 -8.91
N PRO A 241 -25.59 -18.02 -8.43
CA PRO A 241 -26.50 -17.47 -7.42
C PRO A 241 -25.85 -17.13 -6.07
N PHE A 242 -24.62 -17.58 -5.83
CA PHE A 242 -23.87 -17.42 -4.58
C PHE A 242 -22.62 -16.53 -4.74
N ILE A 243 -22.45 -15.90 -5.91
CA ILE A 243 -21.36 -14.98 -6.21
C ILE A 243 -21.89 -13.54 -6.08
N ASN A 244 -21.31 -12.76 -5.16
CA ASN A 244 -21.73 -11.38 -4.89
C ASN A 244 -20.93 -10.32 -5.67
N ASP A 245 -19.66 -10.61 -5.96
CA ASP A 245 -18.77 -9.75 -6.74
C ASP A 245 -18.50 -10.46 -8.09
N GLY A 246 -17.24 -10.74 -8.41
CA GLY A 246 -16.85 -11.53 -9.57
C GLY A 246 -16.47 -12.96 -9.22
N ALA A 247 -16.23 -13.75 -10.25
CA ALA A 247 -15.59 -15.06 -10.13
C ALA A 247 -14.65 -15.33 -11.31
N VAL A 248 -13.62 -16.14 -11.07
CA VAL A 248 -12.77 -16.70 -12.12
C VAL A 248 -12.65 -18.21 -11.96
N SER A 249 -12.36 -18.93 -13.03
CA SER A 249 -12.05 -20.37 -12.98
C SER A 249 -10.68 -20.69 -13.55
N LEU A 250 -10.01 -21.71 -13.02
CA LEU A 250 -8.66 -22.09 -13.45
C LEU A 250 -8.58 -22.53 -14.92
N ASP A 251 -9.71 -22.97 -15.50
CA ASP A 251 -9.87 -23.28 -16.92
C ASP A 251 -10.24 -22.06 -17.79
N GLY A 252 -10.34 -20.85 -17.22
CA GLY A 252 -10.27 -19.57 -17.96
C GLY A 252 -11.57 -18.77 -18.01
N GLY A 253 -12.63 -19.22 -17.32
CA GLY A 253 -13.86 -18.46 -17.23
C GLY A 253 -13.69 -17.23 -16.35
N ILE A 254 -14.21 -16.08 -16.78
CA ILE A 254 -14.24 -14.84 -15.99
C ILE A 254 -15.67 -14.29 -15.98
N LEU A 255 -16.20 -14.10 -14.77
CA LEU A 255 -17.43 -13.38 -14.45
C LEU A 255 -17.07 -12.10 -13.70
N ARG A 256 -17.45 -10.95 -14.28
CA ARG A 256 -17.23 -9.63 -13.68
C ARG A 256 -18.34 -9.28 -12.69
N PRO A 257 -18.08 -8.38 -11.71
CA PRO A 257 -19.08 -7.97 -10.73
C PRO A 257 -20.34 -7.33 -11.32
N ASN A 258 -20.24 -6.75 -12.51
CA ASN A 258 -21.39 -6.20 -13.24
C ASN A 258 -22.20 -7.26 -14.00
N GLY A 259 -21.94 -8.55 -13.77
CA GLY A 259 -22.62 -9.66 -14.42
C GLY A 259 -22.13 -10.00 -15.84
N SER A 260 -21.10 -9.31 -16.36
CA SER A 260 -20.57 -9.62 -17.69
C SER A 260 -19.63 -10.82 -17.69
N PHE A 261 -19.70 -11.61 -18.75
CA PHE A 261 -18.82 -12.75 -19.00
C PHE A 261 -17.75 -12.39 -20.02
N CYS A 262 -16.52 -12.81 -19.79
CA CYS A 262 -15.47 -12.80 -20.81
C CYS A 262 -15.53 -14.14 -21.56
N LEU A 263 -15.83 -14.09 -22.86
CA LEU A 263 -15.92 -15.25 -23.75
C LEU A 263 -14.87 -15.11 -24.87
N GLY A 264 -14.42 -16.23 -25.42
CA GLY A 264 -13.39 -16.29 -26.47
C GLY A 264 -12.10 -16.93 -25.97
N ASP A 265 -11.08 -16.92 -26.82
CA ASP A 265 -9.76 -17.43 -26.48
C ASP A 265 -9.11 -16.60 -25.37
N ARG A 266 -8.33 -17.26 -24.51
CA ARG A 266 -7.60 -16.58 -23.44
C ARG A 266 -6.63 -15.58 -24.03
N LYS A 267 -6.59 -14.39 -23.44
CA LYS A 267 -5.60 -13.38 -23.81
C LYS A 267 -4.25 -13.74 -23.21
N ASP A 268 -3.20 -13.76 -24.04
CA ASP A 268 -1.85 -13.78 -23.48
C ASP A 268 -1.54 -12.41 -22.86
N VAL A 269 -1.38 -12.40 -21.54
CA VAL A 269 -1.20 -11.16 -20.77
C VAL A 269 0.28 -10.80 -20.72
N GLU A 270 0.62 -9.62 -21.22
CA GLU A 270 2.01 -9.15 -21.34
C GLU A 270 2.70 -8.95 -19.98
N VAL A 271 1.94 -8.49 -18.98
CA VAL A 271 2.42 -8.23 -17.61
C VAL A 271 1.61 -9.06 -16.64
N LYS A 272 2.30 -9.94 -15.92
CA LYS A 272 1.72 -10.88 -14.97
C LYS A 272 2.24 -10.62 -13.55
N PHE A 273 1.57 -11.16 -12.54
CA PHE A 273 2.16 -11.22 -11.20
C PHE A 273 3.41 -12.10 -11.19
N THR A 274 4.35 -11.78 -10.32
CA THR A 274 5.49 -12.65 -10.07
C THR A 274 5.01 -13.99 -9.52
N VAL A 275 5.56 -15.11 -10.03
CA VAL A 275 5.28 -16.43 -9.47
C VAL A 275 6.20 -16.67 -8.27
N ALA A 276 5.61 -16.93 -7.11
CA ALA A 276 6.32 -17.42 -5.94
C ALA A 276 6.83 -18.84 -6.26
N LEU A 277 8.12 -18.95 -6.54
CA LEU A 277 8.75 -20.26 -6.57
C LEU A 277 8.86 -20.76 -5.13
N SER A 278 8.57 -22.04 -4.92
CA SER A 278 8.81 -22.70 -3.64
C SER A 278 10.28 -22.58 -3.27
N SER A 279 10.64 -21.53 -2.56
CA SER A 279 11.92 -21.46 -1.86
C SER A 279 11.78 -22.45 -0.72
N GLY A 280 12.45 -23.60 -0.83
CA GLY A 280 12.88 -24.32 0.36
C GLY A 280 13.61 -23.30 1.23
N ASP A 281 13.04 -23.05 2.42
CA ASP A 281 13.54 -22.22 3.50
C ASP A 281 14.41 -21.02 3.08
N SER A 282 13.82 -19.83 3.07
CA SER A 282 14.59 -18.60 3.07
C SER A 282 15.61 -18.66 4.21
N ASN A 283 16.90 -18.74 3.87
CA ASN A 283 18.05 -18.79 4.79
C ASN A 283 18.27 -17.47 5.59
N THR A 284 17.22 -16.68 5.78
CA THR A 284 17.22 -15.55 6.70
C THR A 284 16.85 -16.12 8.08
N PRO A 285 17.74 -16.02 9.09
CA PRO A 285 17.40 -16.47 10.44
C PRO A 285 16.09 -15.80 10.86
N GLY A 286 15.07 -16.56 11.26
CA GLY A 286 13.75 -16.02 11.63
C GLY A 286 13.83 -14.86 12.62
N SER A 287 14.83 -14.89 13.51
CA SER A 287 15.14 -13.81 14.46
C SER A 287 15.45 -12.44 13.82
N ILE A 288 16.02 -12.39 12.60
CA ILE A 288 16.29 -11.12 11.89
C ILE A 288 14.97 -10.55 11.34
N THR A 289 14.16 -11.38 10.69
CA THR A 289 12.87 -10.97 10.13
C THR A 289 11.92 -10.49 11.23
N GLU A 290 11.82 -11.23 12.34
CA GLU A 290 11.05 -10.83 13.52
C GLU A 290 11.52 -9.49 14.09
N MET A 291 12.85 -9.25 14.12
CA MET A 291 13.40 -7.99 14.59
C MET A 291 13.05 -6.83 13.64
N GLU A 292 13.12 -7.04 12.33
CA GLU A 292 12.71 -6.03 11.33
C GLU A 292 11.23 -5.67 11.47
N GLU A 293 10.37 -6.64 11.71
CA GLU A 293 8.94 -6.43 11.99
C GLU A 293 8.72 -5.61 13.27
N GLN A 294 9.39 -5.97 14.37
CA GLN A 294 9.31 -5.21 15.61
C GLN A 294 9.79 -3.78 15.43
N VAL A 295 10.90 -3.57 14.70
CA VAL A 295 11.41 -2.22 14.39
C VAL A 295 10.39 -1.43 13.57
N LYS A 296 9.76 -2.05 12.58
CA LYS A 296 8.73 -1.42 11.77
C LYS A 296 7.52 -1.01 12.60
N LEU A 297 7.02 -1.91 13.45
CA LEU A 297 5.91 -1.65 14.36
C LEU A 297 6.25 -0.49 15.32
N LYS A 298 7.44 -0.52 15.93
CA LYS A 298 7.88 0.55 16.85
C LYS A 298 8.07 1.89 16.15
N ASN A 299 8.53 1.90 14.91
CA ASN A 299 8.59 3.15 14.12
C ASN A 299 7.18 3.68 13.81
N TRP A 300 6.25 2.80 13.46
CA TRP A 300 4.86 3.18 13.22
C TRP A 300 4.20 3.75 14.49
N GLU A 301 4.34 3.07 15.65
CA GLU A 301 3.84 3.56 16.94
C GLU A 301 4.42 4.94 17.27
N LYS A 302 5.74 5.13 17.08
CA LYS A 302 6.41 6.41 17.30
C LYS A 302 5.81 7.52 16.43
N GLU A 303 5.53 7.27 15.16
CA GLU A 303 4.89 8.25 14.28
C GLU A 303 3.49 8.62 14.75
N ARG A 304 2.68 7.64 15.22
CA ARG A 304 1.36 7.92 15.80
C ARG A 304 1.46 8.80 17.04
N PHE A 305 2.38 8.50 17.94
CA PHE A 305 2.60 9.31 19.14
C PHE A 305 3.02 10.74 18.83
N VAL A 306 3.86 10.95 17.81
CA VAL A 306 4.26 12.30 17.39
C VAL A 306 3.07 13.11 16.87
N GLU A 307 2.17 12.49 16.11
CA GLU A 307 0.95 13.14 15.65
C GLU A 307 -0.01 13.48 16.79
N ASP A 308 -0.17 12.58 17.75
CA ASP A 308 -0.99 12.83 18.93
C ASP A 308 -0.42 13.97 19.80
N ILE A 309 0.91 13.99 20.02
CA ILE A 309 1.58 15.11 20.71
C ILE A 309 1.29 16.44 20.00
N LYS A 310 1.42 16.49 18.68
CA LYS A 310 1.15 17.70 17.91
C LYS A 310 -0.32 18.13 18.03
N ARG A 311 -1.26 17.19 17.97
CA ARG A 311 -2.69 17.46 18.15
C ARG A 311 -2.97 18.07 19.52
N GLU A 312 -2.41 17.49 20.57
CA GLU A 312 -2.56 17.99 21.95
C GLU A 312 -1.90 19.37 22.13
N GLU A 313 -0.75 19.61 21.50
CA GLU A 313 -0.11 20.94 21.51
C GLU A 313 -0.97 22.01 20.83
N ASP A 314 -1.59 21.68 19.69
CA ASP A 314 -2.49 22.59 18.97
C ASP A 314 -3.77 22.88 19.79
N LEU A 315 -4.35 21.87 20.43
CA LEU A 315 -5.49 22.05 21.34
C LEU A 315 -5.12 22.90 22.56
N LEU A 316 -3.97 22.64 23.18
CA LEU A 316 -3.49 23.42 24.31
C LEU A 316 -3.29 24.90 23.91
N LYS A 317 -2.80 25.16 22.70
CA LYS A 317 -2.67 26.52 22.17
C LYS A 317 -4.04 27.19 22.04
N GLN A 318 -5.02 26.51 21.42
CA GLN A 318 -6.38 27.05 21.28
C GLN A 318 -7.03 27.37 22.63
N VAL A 319 -6.89 26.49 23.63
CA VAL A 319 -7.43 26.73 24.98
C VAL A 319 -6.75 27.93 25.65
N LYS A 320 -5.42 28.07 25.51
CA LYS A 320 -4.69 29.22 26.05
C LYS A 320 -5.11 30.53 25.42
N ASP A 321 -5.33 30.53 24.11
CA ASP A 321 -5.78 31.72 23.37
C ASP A 321 -7.21 32.10 23.81
N SER A 322 -8.11 31.12 23.92
CA SER A 322 -9.48 31.33 24.42
C SER A 322 -9.48 31.85 25.86
N PHE A 323 -8.68 31.27 26.74
CA PHE A 323 -8.57 31.71 28.13
C PHE A 323 -8.04 33.16 28.22
N SER A 324 -7.02 33.49 27.41
CA SER A 324 -6.46 34.84 27.38
C SER A 324 -7.49 35.87 26.91
N ASN A 325 -8.29 35.53 25.89
CA ASN A 325 -9.38 36.37 25.41
C ASN A 325 -10.48 36.56 26.47
N GLN A 326 -10.92 35.49 27.12
CA GLN A 326 -11.94 35.56 28.18
C GLN A 326 -11.45 36.37 29.39
N LYS A 327 -10.18 36.21 29.77
CA LYS A 327 -9.56 37.00 30.83
C LYS A 327 -9.56 38.48 30.48
N GLN A 328 -9.23 38.85 29.24
CA GLN A 328 -9.25 40.23 28.79
C GLN A 328 -10.68 40.80 28.80
N GLN A 329 -11.67 40.06 28.28
CA GLN A 329 -13.08 40.46 28.31
C GLN A 329 -13.59 40.70 29.74
N LEU A 330 -13.21 39.85 30.69
CA LEU A 330 -13.57 40.03 32.10
C LEU A 330 -12.92 41.29 32.68
N LEU A 331 -11.64 41.56 32.37
CA LEU A 331 -10.96 42.77 32.81
C LEU A 331 -11.60 44.03 32.23
N ASP A 332 -11.97 44.01 30.95
CA ASP A 332 -12.66 45.11 30.27
C ASP A 332 -14.04 45.36 30.91
N TYR A 333 -14.79 44.29 31.23
CA TYR A 333 -16.08 44.39 31.92
C TYR A 333 -15.95 44.99 33.33
N ILE A 334 -14.94 44.57 34.10
CA ILE A 334 -14.70 45.08 35.46
C ILE A 334 -14.26 46.56 35.42
N THR A 335 -13.46 46.94 34.43
CA THR A 335 -13.00 48.33 34.26
C THR A 335 -14.07 49.25 33.68
N GLN A 336 -15.07 48.71 32.98
CA GLN A 336 -16.30 49.38 32.60
C GLN A 336 -17.32 49.40 33.75
N SER A 337 -16.98 50.02 34.89
CA SER A 337 -17.95 50.33 35.94
C SER A 337 -18.69 51.65 35.64
N PRO A 338 -20.01 51.79 35.92
CA PRO A 338 -20.84 52.91 35.48
C PRO A 338 -20.52 54.20 36.25
N ALA A 339 -19.49 54.92 35.81
CA ALA A 339 -19.24 56.31 36.17
C ALA A 339 -19.58 57.22 34.98
N SER A 340 -20.75 57.03 34.33
CA SER A 340 -21.28 57.92 33.29
C SER A 340 -22.79 57.73 33.08
N LYS A 341 -23.58 57.80 34.14
CA LYS A 341 -25.01 58.20 34.08
C LYS A 341 -25.34 59.08 35.29
N VAL A 342 -24.56 60.13 35.49
CA VAL A 342 -24.98 61.33 36.22
C VAL A 342 -24.72 62.47 35.26
N ASN A 343 -25.75 62.82 34.49
CA ASN A 343 -26.00 64.14 33.90
C ASN A 343 -27.29 64.05 33.09
N CYS A 344 -28.41 64.27 33.78
CA CYS A 344 -29.47 65.23 33.45
C CYS A 344 -30.52 65.20 34.57
#